data_AF-A0A6G2PUM5-F1
#
_entry.id   AF-A0A6G2PUM5-F1
#
_cell.length_a   1.000
_cell.length_b   1.000
_cell.length_c   1.000
_cell.angle_alpha   90.00
_cell.angle_beta   90.00
_cell.angle_gamma   90.00
#
_symmetry.space_group_name_H-M   'P 1'
#
loop_
_entity.id
_entity.type
_entity.pdbx_description
1 polymer ?
#
loop_
_entity_poly.entity_id
_entity_poly.type
_entity_poly.pdbx_seq_one_letter_code
_entity_poly.pdbx_strand_id
1 'polypeptide(L)' 'PGRCTLCVWSPGLDERGNSVAGVAALDRFTTLTGLSVF' A
#
# COMPACT_ATOMS: atom_id res chain seq x y z
N PRO A 1 -11.79 -6.60 4.77
CA PRO A 1 -11.29 -8.02 4.75
C PRO A 1 -12.14 -8.89 3.82
N GLY A 2 -11.61 -10.03 3.35
CA GLY A 2 -12.36 -10.99 2.53
C GLY A 2 -12.62 -10.60 1.06
N ARG A 3 -11.98 -9.54 0.55
CA ARG A 3 -12.13 -9.10 -0.85
C ARG A 3 -10.95 -9.49 -1.74
N CYS A 4 -9.71 -9.28 -1.28
CA CYS A 4 -8.49 -9.65 -1.99
C CYS A 4 -7.27 -9.61 -1.05
N THR A 5 -6.13 -10.15 -1.52
CA THR A 5 -4.80 -10.01 -0.91
C THR A 5 -3.92 -9.20 -1.86
N LEU A 6 -3.13 -8.27 -1.32
CA LEU A 6 -2.26 -7.38 -2.08
C LEU A 6 -0.83 -7.43 -1.52
N CYS A 7 0.15 -7.31 -2.39
CA CYS A 7 1.57 -7.19 -2.05
C CYS A 7 2.18 -6.10 -2.93
N VAL A 8 3.07 -5.29 -2.35
CA VAL A 8 3.79 -4.23 -3.05
C VAL A 8 5.27 -4.32 -2.74
N TRP A 9 6.11 -4.04 -3.73
CA TRP A 9 7.56 -4.01 -3.57
C TRP A 9 8.17 -2.93 -4.46
N SER A 10 9.13 -2.20 -3.91
CA SER A 10 10.01 -1.29 -4.64
C SER A 10 11.32 -1.12 -3.86
N PRO A 11 12.44 -0.87 -4.54
CA PRO A 11 13.77 -0.85 -3.92
C PRO A 11 14.04 0.38 -3.05
N GLY A 12 13.34 1.49 -3.27
CA GLY A 12 13.52 2.72 -2.50
C GLY A 12 12.87 2.60 -1.13
N LEU A 13 13.68 2.66 -0.06
CA LEU A 13 13.20 2.60 1.31
C LEU A 13 13.18 3.99 1.96
N ASP A 14 12.21 4.22 2.84
CA ASP A 14 12.21 5.38 3.75
C ASP A 14 13.16 5.15 4.93
N GLU A 15 13.28 6.14 5.82
CA GLU A 15 14.10 6.06 7.04
C GLU A 15 13.69 4.93 8.00
N ARG A 16 12.49 4.37 7.84
CA ARG A 16 11.94 3.29 8.65
C ARG A 16 12.06 1.92 7.97
N GLY A 17 12.65 1.86 6.77
CA GLY A 17 12.80 0.63 5.99
C GLY A 17 11.56 0.22 5.21
N ASN A 18 10.55 1.09 5.04
CA ASN A 18 9.39 0.80 4.22
C ASN A 18 9.63 1.16 2.77
N SER A 19 9.04 0.39 1.87
CA SER A 19 9.08 0.68 0.44
C SER A 19 8.28 1.95 0.12
N VAL A 20 8.96 3.05 -0.25
CA VAL A 20 8.35 4.38 -0.45
C VAL A 20 7.25 4.33 -1.51
N ALA A 21 7.55 3.75 -2.67
CA ALA A 21 6.55 3.62 -3.73
C ALA A 21 5.46 2.59 -3.39
N GLY A 22 5.78 1.59 -2.55
CA GLY A 22 4.81 0.61 -2.08
C GLY A 22 3.76 1.24 -1.16
N VAL A 23 4.19 2.05 -0.20
CA VAL A 23 3.29 2.79 0.70
C VAL A 23 2.39 3.74 -0.11
N ALA A 24 2.97 4.50 -1.04
CA ALA A 24 2.20 5.41 -1.91
C ALA A 24 1.16 4.66 -2.78
N ALA A 25 1.53 3.49 -3.31
CA ALA A 25 0.62 2.69 -4.12
C ALA A 25 -0.56 2.15 -3.29
N LEU A 26 -0.30 1.68 -2.06
CA LEU A 26 -1.35 1.20 -1.16
C LEU A 26 -2.32 2.32 -0.75
N ASP A 27 -1.79 3.50 -0.42
CA ASP A 27 -2.61 4.67 -0.06
C ASP A 27 -3.51 5.11 -1.22
N ARG A 28 -2.95 5.16 -2.45
CA ARG A 28 -3.74 5.50 -3.63
C ARG A 28 -4.80 4.43 -3.93
N PHE A 29 -4.45 3.16 -3.77
CA PHE A 29 -5.35 2.04 -4.00
C PHE A 29 -6.56 2.09 -3.04
N THR A 30 -6.33 2.24 -1.74
CA THR A 30 -7.43 2.30 -0.74
C THR A 30 -8.31 3.52 -0.97
N THR A 31 -7.71 4.67 -1.32
CA THR A 31 -8.44 5.89 -1.69
C THR A 31 -9.34 5.69 -2.91
N LEU A 32 -8.84 5.04 -3.97
CA LEU A 32 -9.60 4.84 -5.20
C LEU A 32 -10.71 3.78 -5.06
N THR A 33 -10.43 2.73 -4.29
CA THR A 33 -11.31 1.55 -4.22
C THR A 33 -12.26 1.58 -3.03
N GLY A 34 -12.04 2.49 -2.06
CA GLY A 34 -12.80 2.52 -0.82
C GLY A 34 -12.61 1.26 0.04
N LEU A 35 -11.53 0.50 -0.20
CA LEU A 35 -11.26 -0.76 0.50
C LEU A 35 -10.56 -0.59 1.85
N SER A 36 -10.58 0.63 2.41
CA SER A 36 -10.30 0.84 3.83
C SER A 36 -11.23 -0.02 4.67
N VAL A 37 -10.70 -0.58 5.75
CA VAL A 37 -11.49 -1.34 6.74
C VAL A 37 -11.88 -0.48 7.95
N PHE A 38 -11.41 0.76 7.98
CA PHE A 38 -11.75 1.82 8.92
C PHE A 38 -12.63 2.86 8.24
#